data_AF-A0A1J3DSN8-F1
#
_entry.id   AF-A0A1J3DSN8-F1
#
_cell.length_a   1.000
_cell.length_b   1.000
_cell.length_c   1.000
_cell.angle_alpha   90.00
_cell.angle_beta   90.00
_cell.angle_gamma   90.00
#
_symmetry.space_group_name_H-M   'P 1'
#
loop_
_entity.id
_entity.type
_entity.pdbx_description
1 polymer ?
#
loop_
_entity_poly.entity_id
_entity_poly.type
_entity_poly.pdbx_seq_one_letter_code
_entity_poly.pdbx_strand_id
1 'polypeptide(L)'
;EDRAVLEKSPLVVGLVRRGYEVLLCDDPIDEYVFNTLREYEGKNIVNVGKGDFKMPDDGERERKVQKFLTKKYEPYVAFAKKILFERVNNVVVSSRLTNEPCVVVADTYGYSSFMDKIQKAQMFNANTDDSPASDFKKIL
;
A
#
# COMPACT_ATOMS: atom_id res chain seq x y z
N GLU A 1 -11.19 1.15 6.44
CA GLU A 1 -11.18 -0.27 6.90
C GLU A 1 -11.35 -0.28 8.41
N ASP A 2 -11.77 -1.37 9.05
CA ASP A 2 -11.79 -1.38 10.52
C ASP A 2 -10.36 -1.30 11.06
N ARG A 3 -10.12 -0.42 12.04
CA ARG A 3 -8.81 -0.19 12.67
C ARG A 3 -8.15 -1.48 13.13
N ALA A 4 -8.93 -2.43 13.66
CA ALA A 4 -8.42 -3.73 14.11
C ALA A 4 -7.81 -4.58 12.97
N VAL A 5 -8.23 -4.35 11.72
CA VAL A 5 -7.67 -5.00 10.53
C VAL A 5 -6.35 -4.33 10.14
N LEU A 6 -6.31 -3.00 10.16
CA LEU A 6 -5.10 -2.23 9.85
C LEU A 6 -3.96 -2.52 10.84
N GLU A 7 -4.26 -2.62 12.14
CA GLU A 7 -3.29 -2.96 13.19
C GLU A 7 -2.63 -4.34 12.98
N LYS A 8 -3.38 -5.30 12.43
CA LYS A 8 -2.91 -6.66 12.15
C LYS A 8 -2.27 -6.80 10.77
N SER A 9 -2.22 -5.72 9.99
CA SER A 9 -1.66 -5.76 8.64
C SER A 9 -0.16 -6.10 8.67
N PRO A 10 0.32 -6.99 7.78
CA PRO A 10 1.75 -7.33 7.66
C PRO A 10 2.63 -6.10 7.39
N LEU A 11 2.05 -5.07 6.80
CA LEU A 11 2.71 -3.80 6.51
C LEU A 11 2.99 -2.98 7.79
N VAL A 12 2.18 -3.14 8.82
CA VAL A 12 2.25 -2.36 10.07
C VAL A 12 3.05 -3.11 11.14
N VAL A 13 2.83 -4.43 11.28
CA VAL A 13 3.44 -5.24 12.36
C VAL A 13 4.96 -5.13 12.40
N GLY A 14 5.62 -5.11 11.24
CA GLY A 14 7.08 -4.98 11.16
C GLY A 14 7.61 -3.62 11.63
N LEU A 15 6.87 -2.54 11.36
CA LEU A 15 7.21 -1.18 11.77
C LEU A 15 7.05 -1.00 13.28
N VAL A 16 5.92 -1.44 13.82
CA VAL A 16 5.61 -1.35 15.24
C VAL A 16 6.63 -2.14 16.07
N ARG A 17 7.01 -3.35 15.63
CA ARG A 17 8.06 -4.16 16.30
C ARG A 17 9.42 -3.48 16.36
N ARG A 18 9.72 -2.62 15.38
CA ARG A 18 10.97 -1.84 15.32
C ARG A 18 10.87 -0.50 16.06
N GLY A 19 9.74 -0.21 16.71
CA GLY A 19 9.55 1.00 17.51
C GLY A 19 9.07 2.23 16.74
N TYR A 20 8.61 2.07 15.50
CA TYR A 20 8.03 3.18 14.74
C TYR A 20 6.55 3.36 15.09
N GLU A 21 6.14 4.61 15.22
CA GLU A 21 4.72 4.98 15.25
C GLU A 21 4.17 5.01 13.82
N VAL A 22 2.98 4.43 13.64
CA VAL A 22 2.31 4.34 12.34
C VAL A 22 0.92 4.96 12.48
N LEU A 23 0.61 5.93 11.61
CA LEU A 23 -0.72 6.51 11.50
C LEU A 23 -1.66 5.51 10.82
N LEU A 24 -2.74 5.14 11.48
CA LEU A 24 -3.78 4.29 10.94
C LEU A 24 -4.94 5.17 10.49
N CYS A 25 -5.23 5.12 9.20
CA CYS A 25 -6.26 5.92 8.56
C CYS A 25 -7.38 5.00 8.13
N ASP A 26 -8.51 5.03 8.83
CA ASP A 26 -9.66 4.14 8.59
C ASP A 26 -10.80 4.79 7.79
N ASP A 27 -10.82 6.12 7.70
CA ASP A 27 -11.83 6.88 6.95
C ASP A 27 -11.47 6.97 5.45
N PRO A 28 -12.42 6.73 4.54
CA PRO A 28 -12.24 7.00 3.11
C PRO A 28 -11.66 8.37 2.77
N ILE A 29 -11.99 9.43 3.52
CA ILE A 29 -11.49 10.79 3.24
C ILE A 29 -9.97 10.90 3.43
N ASP A 30 -9.41 10.15 4.39
CA ASP A 30 -7.99 10.22 4.74
C ASP A 30 -7.10 9.89 3.54
N GLU A 31 -7.55 8.97 2.68
CA GLU A 31 -6.80 8.57 1.51
C GLU A 31 -6.63 9.71 0.50
N TYR A 32 -7.65 10.56 0.34
CA TYR A 32 -7.55 11.77 -0.49
C TYR A 32 -6.67 12.83 0.17
N VAL A 33 -6.77 12.97 1.49
CA VAL A 33 -5.97 13.92 2.28
C VAL A 33 -4.49 13.59 2.15
N PHE A 34 -4.07 12.37 2.46
CA PHE A 34 -2.65 11.98 2.44
C PHE A 34 -2.07 11.75 1.05
N ASN A 35 -2.89 11.61 0.00
CA ASN A 35 -2.39 11.69 -1.37
C ASN A 35 -1.98 13.13 -1.74
N THR A 36 -2.63 14.14 -1.15
CA THR A 36 -2.33 15.57 -1.37
C THR A 36 -1.26 16.08 -0.40
N LEU A 37 -1.40 15.74 0.88
CA LEU A 37 -0.50 16.15 1.96
C LEU A 37 0.74 15.26 1.99
N ARG A 38 1.81 15.70 1.35
CA ARG A 38 3.08 14.95 1.25
C ARG A 38 4.06 15.22 2.39
N GLU A 39 3.94 16.37 3.03
CA GLU A 39 4.86 16.84 4.06
C GLU A 39 4.09 17.53 5.19
N TYR A 40 4.51 17.30 6.43
CA TYR A 40 4.01 17.96 7.61
C TYR A 40 5.18 18.32 8.53
N GLU A 41 5.30 19.60 8.90
CA GLU A 41 6.37 20.09 9.78
C GLU A 41 7.80 19.68 9.34
N GLY A 42 8.11 19.73 8.05
CA GLY A 42 9.43 19.33 7.55
C GLY A 42 9.61 17.82 7.37
N LYS A 43 8.60 17.00 7.73
CA LYS A 43 8.66 15.53 7.66
C LYS A 43 7.82 15.02 6.51
N ASN A 44 8.45 14.19 5.67
CA ASN A 44 7.76 13.51 4.58
C ASN A 44 6.83 12.41 5.13
N ILE A 45 5.60 12.40 4.65
CA ILE A 45 4.63 11.35 4.95
C ILE A 45 4.79 10.24 3.91
N VAL A 46 4.96 9.00 4.37
CA VAL A 46 5.18 7.85 3.50
C VAL A 46 4.08 6.81 3.74
N ASN A 47 3.39 6.41 2.68
CA ASN A 47 2.41 5.34 2.74
C ASN A 47 3.12 3.98 2.63
N VAL A 48 2.99 3.16 3.68
CA VAL A 48 3.66 1.84 3.79
C VAL A 48 3.11 0.81 2.80
N GLY A 49 1.85 0.98 2.37
CA GLY A 49 1.16 0.12 1.40
C GLY A 49 1.43 0.45 -0.06
N LYS A 50 2.24 1.48 -0.33
CA LYS A 50 2.62 1.89 -1.69
C LYS A 50 4.12 1.75 -1.93
N GLY A 51 4.45 1.45 -3.19
CA GLY A 51 5.79 1.53 -3.74
C GLY A 51 6.85 0.68 -3.04
N ASP A 52 8.10 1.05 -3.29
CA ASP A 52 9.29 0.44 -2.69
C ASP A 52 9.67 1.12 -1.36
N PHE A 53 8.75 1.09 -0.39
CA PHE A 53 9.04 1.47 0.99
C PHE A 53 10.29 0.73 1.49
N LYS A 54 11.26 1.53 1.96
CA LYS A 54 12.50 1.10 2.59
C LYS A 54 12.48 1.53 4.04
N MET A 55 13.03 0.69 4.90
CA MET A 55 13.12 1.01 6.30
C MET A 55 14.06 2.22 6.52
N PRO A 56 13.69 3.20 7.35
CA PRO A 56 14.54 4.36 7.63
C PRO A 56 15.89 3.97 8.25
N ASP A 57 15.87 3.04 9.22
CA ASP A 57 17.05 2.68 10.02
C ASP A 57 17.68 1.32 9.65
N ASP A 58 17.55 0.87 8.39
CA ASP A 58 18.31 -0.32 7.97
C ASP A 58 19.82 0.01 8.00
N GLY A 59 20.50 -0.53 9.01
CA GLY A 59 21.94 -0.42 9.20
C GLY A 59 22.72 -1.12 8.08
N GLU A 60 24.04 -0.96 8.10
CA GLU A 60 24.90 -1.53 7.05
C GLU A 60 24.76 -3.07 6.97
N ARG A 61 24.48 -3.72 8.11
CA ARG A 61 24.25 -5.16 8.20
C ARG A 61 22.96 -5.58 7.52
N GLU A 62 21.82 -4.94 7.82
CA GLU A 62 20.53 -5.24 7.20
C GLU A 62 20.60 -5.03 5.69
N ARG A 63 21.25 -3.95 5.24
CA ARG A 63 21.45 -3.67 3.80
C ARG A 63 22.27 -4.76 3.11
N LYS A 64 23.33 -5.28 3.76
CA LYS A 64 24.14 -6.40 3.23
C LYS A 64 23.34 -7.69 3.17
N VAL A 65 22.56 -8.00 4.20
CA VAL A 65 21.66 -9.16 4.23
C VAL A 65 20.63 -9.06 3.11
N GLN A 66 19.99 -7.90 2.93
CA GLN A 66 19.02 -7.71 1.86
C GLN A 66 19.64 -7.92 0.47
N LYS A 67 20.81 -7.34 0.20
CA LYS A 67 21.53 -7.56 -1.07
C LYS A 67 21.86 -9.03 -1.30
N PHE A 68 22.31 -9.74 -0.26
CA PHE A 68 22.58 -11.17 -0.34
C PHE A 68 21.32 -11.98 -0.64
N LEU A 69 20.21 -11.71 0.05
CA LEU A 69 18.93 -12.38 -0.17
C LEU A 69 18.38 -12.11 -1.57
N THR A 70 18.42 -10.86 -2.04
CA THR A 70 18.01 -10.49 -3.40
C THR A 70 18.78 -11.27 -4.46
N LYS A 71 20.11 -11.42 -4.29
CA LYS A 71 20.93 -12.21 -5.22
C LYS A 71 20.67 -13.71 -5.10
N LYS A 72 20.51 -14.22 -3.88
CA LYS A 72 20.25 -15.65 -3.63
C LYS A 72 18.91 -16.10 -4.22
N TYR A 73 17.88 -15.24 -4.13
CA TYR A 73 16.53 -15.55 -4.60
C TYR A 73 16.21 -15.01 -5.99
N GLU A 74 17.19 -14.46 -6.71
CA GLU A 74 17.03 -13.98 -8.08
C GLU A 74 16.41 -15.04 -9.03
N PRO A 75 16.81 -16.33 -9.01
CA PRO A 75 16.18 -17.35 -9.85
C PRO A 75 14.69 -17.57 -9.51
N TYR A 76 14.34 -17.51 -8.21
CA TYR A 76 12.96 -17.65 -7.76
C TYR A 76 12.12 -16.44 -8.17
N VAL A 77 12.67 -15.23 -8.06
CA VAL A 77 12.00 -14.00 -8.51
C VAL A 77 11.74 -14.07 -10.01
N ALA A 78 12.70 -14.53 -10.82
CA ALA A 78 12.52 -14.71 -12.25
C ALA A 78 11.41 -15.74 -12.58
N PHE A 79 11.38 -16.86 -11.85
CA PHE A 79 10.33 -17.87 -11.97
C PHE A 79 8.95 -17.32 -11.60
N ALA A 80 8.84 -16.61 -10.47
CA ALA A 80 7.59 -16.02 -10.01
C ALA A 80 7.07 -14.96 -11.00
N LYS A 81 7.96 -14.12 -11.55
CA LYS A 81 7.62 -13.16 -12.62
C LYS A 81 7.05 -13.86 -13.84
N LYS A 82 7.63 -14.99 -14.26
CA LYS A 82 7.14 -15.77 -15.41
C LYS A 82 5.73 -16.32 -15.19
N ILE A 83 5.40 -16.74 -13.97
CA ILE A 83 4.05 -17.26 -13.65
C ILE A 83 3.03 -16.13 -13.52
N LEU A 84 3.44 -14.99 -12.95
CA LEU A 84 2.54 -13.91 -12.57
C LEU A 84 2.52 -12.74 -13.56
N PHE A 85 3.16 -12.84 -14.73
CA PHE A 85 3.41 -11.71 -15.64
C PHE A 85 2.14 -10.96 -16.08
N GLU A 86 1.00 -11.64 -16.18
CA GLU A 86 -0.28 -11.01 -16.55
C GLU A 86 -0.97 -10.30 -15.37
N ARG A 87 -0.55 -10.59 -14.13
CA ARG A 87 -1.25 -10.16 -12.91
C ARG A 87 -0.47 -9.15 -12.08
N VAL A 88 0.85 -9.13 -12.17
CA VAL A 88 1.70 -8.25 -11.36
C VAL A 88 2.72 -7.53 -12.23
N ASN A 89 2.95 -6.25 -11.93
CA ASN A 89 3.93 -5.45 -12.67
C ASN A 89 5.38 -5.89 -12.37
N ASN A 90 5.66 -6.25 -11.11
CA ASN A 90 7.00 -6.64 -10.67
C ASN A 90 6.92 -7.55 -9.44
N VAL A 91 7.98 -8.34 -9.24
CA VAL A 91 8.19 -9.18 -8.04
C VAL A 91 9.56 -8.84 -7.49
N VAL A 92 9.62 -8.53 -6.20
CA VAL A 92 10.85 -8.11 -5.51
C VAL A 92 10.95 -8.80 -4.15
N VAL A 93 12.18 -9.02 -3.69
CA VAL A 93 12.42 -9.47 -2.31
C VAL A 93 12.21 -8.27 -1.39
N SER A 94 11.26 -8.39 -0.48
CA SER A 94 10.89 -7.32 0.46
C SER A 94 11.73 -7.37 1.73
N SER A 95 12.11 -6.20 2.27
CA SER A 95 12.71 -6.06 3.61
C SER A 95 11.71 -5.67 4.69
N ARG A 96 10.45 -5.36 4.32
CA ARG A 96 9.43 -4.80 5.23
C ARG A 96 8.60 -5.85 5.97
N LEU A 97 8.58 -7.09 5.47
CA LEU A 97 7.80 -8.19 6.05
C LEU A 97 8.57 -8.86 7.19
N THR A 98 7.82 -9.38 8.17
CA THR A 98 8.42 -10.07 9.33
C THR A 98 8.08 -11.56 9.36
N ASN A 99 6.79 -11.90 9.41
CA ASN A 99 6.34 -13.28 9.55
C ASN A 99 5.67 -13.81 8.27
N GLU A 100 5.19 -12.91 7.43
CA GLU A 100 4.36 -13.22 6.28
C GLU A 100 5.21 -13.52 5.03
N PRO A 101 4.81 -14.49 4.21
CA PRO A 101 5.62 -14.94 3.08
C PRO A 101 5.66 -13.95 1.91
N CYS A 102 4.57 -13.21 1.67
CA CYS A 102 4.48 -12.21 0.62
C CYS A 102 3.36 -11.20 0.91
N VAL A 103 3.41 -10.06 0.21
CA VAL A 103 2.36 -9.03 0.23
C VAL A 103 2.27 -8.39 -1.16
N VAL A 104 1.05 -8.02 -1.57
CA VAL A 104 0.83 -7.22 -2.78
C VAL A 104 0.73 -5.76 -2.36
N VAL A 105 1.52 -4.91 -3.01
CA VAL A 105 1.53 -3.46 -2.77
C VAL A 105 1.18 -2.74 -4.06
N ALA A 106 0.54 -1.59 -3.92
CA ALA A 106 0.30 -0.70 -5.05
C ALA A 106 1.61 -0.03 -5.47
N ASP A 107 1.67 0.45 -6.71
CA ASP A 107 2.80 1.28 -7.15
C ASP A 107 2.80 2.63 -6.43
N THR A 108 3.94 3.32 -6.43
CA THR A 108 4.18 4.60 -5.74
C THR A 108 3.15 5.67 -6.14
N TYR A 109 2.81 5.72 -7.42
CA TYR A 109 1.84 6.68 -7.99
C TYR A 109 0.46 6.07 -8.25
N GLY A 110 0.27 4.79 -7.92
CA GLY A 110 -0.97 4.07 -8.14
C GLY A 110 -2.02 4.32 -7.06
N TYR A 111 -3.24 3.89 -7.34
CA TYR A 111 -4.28 3.74 -6.33
C TYR A 111 -3.89 2.65 -5.34
N SER A 112 -4.08 2.93 -4.05
CA SER A 112 -3.87 1.89 -3.03
C SER A 112 -5.01 0.88 -3.10
N SER A 113 -4.81 -0.28 -2.48
CA SER A 113 -5.87 -1.28 -2.34
C SER A 113 -7.11 -0.75 -1.63
N PHE A 114 -6.97 0.25 -0.76
CA PHE A 114 -8.09 0.90 -0.10
C PHE A 114 -8.79 1.87 -1.07
N MET A 115 -8.03 2.67 -1.84
CA MET A 115 -8.61 3.59 -2.83
C MET A 115 -9.41 2.85 -3.90
N ASP A 116 -8.88 1.71 -4.36
CA ASP A 116 -9.56 0.86 -5.33
C ASP A 116 -10.89 0.35 -4.77
N LYS A 117 -10.97 0.03 -3.47
CA LYS A 117 -12.22 -0.36 -2.82
C LYS A 117 -13.19 0.82 -2.75
N ILE A 118 -12.71 2.01 -2.37
CA ILE A 118 -13.53 3.23 -2.31
C ILE A 118 -14.10 3.58 -3.68
N GLN A 119 -13.26 3.61 -4.72
CA GLN A 119 -13.69 3.92 -6.08
C GLN A 119 -14.68 2.90 -6.60
N LYS A 120 -14.42 1.60 -6.42
CA LYS A 120 -15.38 0.56 -6.81
C LYS A 120 -16.71 0.76 -6.10
N ALA A 121 -16.72 0.98 -4.78
CA ALA A 121 -17.94 1.23 -4.03
C ALA A 121 -18.71 2.47 -4.52
N GLN A 122 -18.01 3.58 -4.81
CA GLN A 122 -18.62 4.79 -5.35
C GLN A 122 -19.19 4.58 -6.76
N MET A 123 -18.47 3.87 -7.64
CA MET A 123 -18.95 3.52 -8.98
C MET A 123 -20.18 2.61 -8.92
N PHE A 124 -20.23 1.64 -8.00
CA PHE A 124 -21.41 0.80 -7.82
C PHE A 124 -22.61 1.60 -7.30
N ASN A 125 -22.41 2.53 -6.38
CA ASN A 125 -23.48 3.40 -5.85
C ASN A 125 -23.97 4.44 -6.87
N ALA A 126 -23.13 4.86 -7.82
CA ALA A 126 -23.53 5.76 -8.90
C ALA A 126 -24.39 5.06 -9.99
N ASN A 127 -24.39 3.73 -10.04
CA ASN A 127 -25.16 2.92 -10.99
C ASN A 127 -26.50 2.40 -10.44
N THR A 128 -26.80 2.67 -9.16
CA THR A 128 -28.15 2.57 -8.62
C THR A 128 -28.83 3.92 -8.80
N ASP A 129 -30.03 3.94 -9.37
CA ASP A 129 -30.85 5.11 -9.79
C ASP A 129 -31.23 6.13 -8.67
N ASP A 130 -30.48 6.20 -7.57
CA ASP A 130 -30.65 7.13 -6.45
C ASP A 130 -29.38 7.96 -6.19
N SER A 131 -28.90 8.66 -7.22
CA SER A 131 -27.79 9.61 -7.11
C SER A 131 -28.32 11.06 -7.03
N PRO A 132 -27.88 11.91 -6.09
CA PRO A 132 -28.25 13.33 -6.09
C PRO A 132 -27.80 14.08 -7.36
N ALA A 133 -26.91 13.50 -8.17
CA ALA A 133 -26.55 14.02 -9.50
C ALA A 133 -27.64 13.78 -10.56
N SER A 134 -28.50 12.76 -10.40
CA SER A 134 -29.65 12.57 -11.31
C SER A 134 -30.77 13.59 -11.07
N ASP A 135 -30.86 14.15 -9.86
CA ASP A 135 -31.85 15.19 -9.55
C ASP A 135 -31.49 16.55 -10.18
N PHE A 136 -30.20 16.90 -10.25
CA PHE A 136 -29.77 18.12 -10.95
C PHE A 136 -30.09 18.09 -12.46
N LYS A 137 -30.13 16.90 -13.07
CA LYS A 137 -30.46 16.72 -14.49
C LYS A 137 -31.97 16.72 -14.76
N LYS A 138 -32.81 16.57 -13.73
CA LYS A 138 -34.29 16.70 -13.81
C LYS A 138 -34.78 18.13 -13.58
N ILE A 139 -33.93 18.99 -13.02
CA ILE A 139 -34.24 20.40 -12.71
C ILE A 139 -33.92 21.34 -13.89
N LEU A 140 -33.15 20.87 -14.88
CA LEU A 140 -32.95 21.51 -16.19
C LEU A 140 -33.88 20.89 -17.24
#